data_AF-A0A9D9BEX1-F1
#
_entry.id   AF-A0A9D9BEX1-F1
#
_cell.length_a   1.000
_cell.length_b   1.000
_cell.length_c   1.000
_cell.angle_alpha   90.00
_cell.angle_beta   90.00
_cell.angle_gamma   90.00
#
_symmetry.space_group_name_H-M   'P 1'
#
loop_
_entity.id
_entity.type
_entity.pdbx_description
1 polymer ?
#
loop_
_entity_poly.entity_id
_entity_poly.type
_entity_poly.pdbx_seq_one_letter_code
_entity_poly.pdbx_strand_id
1 'polypeptide(L)'
;MRRQSGNDGFINICWRSVGRVWHKQALQIVRKLNTVSEIPSPHIIITYCSQCNWMLRSAWIAQEILSTFSQEVGAVTLVPGTGGTFTITCAGETVWDRKEDGGFPEAKILKQRLRDRLWPERSLGHSDRNRDTDQ
;
A
#
# COMPACT_ATOMS: atom_id res chain seq x y z
N MET A 1 50.77 -69.65 -3.62
CA MET A 1 50.86 -68.43 -4.45
C MET A 1 50.43 -67.24 -3.61
N ARG A 2 51.37 -66.36 -3.25
CA ARG A 2 51.13 -65.03 -2.68
C ARG A 2 50.74 -64.07 -3.80
N ARG A 3 49.72 -63.25 -3.58
CA ARG A 3 49.72 -61.83 -3.94
C ARG A 3 48.72 -61.11 -3.03
N GLN A 4 49.27 -60.27 -2.16
CA GLN A 4 48.54 -59.23 -1.43
C GLN A 4 48.35 -58.03 -2.37
N SER A 5 47.16 -57.43 -2.34
CA SER A 5 46.87 -56.02 -2.63
C SER A 5 45.53 -55.77 -1.96
N GLY A 6 45.33 -54.89 -0.99
CA GLY A 6 46.00 -53.63 -0.76
C GLY A 6 44.90 -52.57 -0.70
N ASN A 7 44.65 -52.05 0.51
CA ASN A 7 43.89 -50.86 0.88
C ASN A 7 42.35 -50.91 0.90
N ASP A 8 41.87 -51.30 2.08
CA ASP A 8 40.73 -50.70 2.77
C ASP A 8 40.82 -49.15 2.80
N GLY A 9 39.68 -48.48 2.73
CA GLY A 9 39.55 -47.11 3.26
C GLY A 9 38.91 -46.02 2.40
N PHE A 10 38.14 -46.36 1.35
CA PHE A 10 37.44 -45.34 0.54
C PHE A 10 35.91 -45.43 0.52
N ILE A 11 35.32 -46.00 1.58
CA ILE A 11 33.87 -45.94 1.80
C ILE A 11 33.64 -45.52 3.25
N ASN A 12 33.66 -44.20 3.51
CA ASN A 12 32.87 -43.49 4.54
C ASN A 12 33.51 -42.13 4.86
N ILE A 13 33.27 -41.13 4.00
CA ILE A 13 33.29 -39.74 4.44
C ILE A 13 31.91 -39.16 4.18
N CYS A 14 31.03 -39.46 5.14
CA CYS A 14 30.07 -38.54 5.74
C CYS A 14 29.43 -37.49 4.81
N TRP A 15 28.50 -37.93 3.96
CA TRP A 15 27.50 -37.09 3.29
C TRP A 15 26.46 -36.57 4.31
N ARG A 16 26.91 -35.85 5.36
CA ARG A 16 26.03 -35.46 6.49
C ARG A 16 26.23 -34.05 7.05
N SER A 17 27.11 -33.24 6.46
CA SER A 17 27.43 -31.90 7.01
C SER A 17 27.53 -30.72 6.02
N VAL A 18 27.06 -30.83 4.76
CA VAL A 18 26.99 -29.65 3.86
C VAL A 18 25.55 -29.16 3.61
N GLY A 19 24.52 -29.95 3.91
CA GLY A 19 23.12 -29.59 3.60
C GLY A 19 22.32 -28.85 4.69
N ARG A 20 22.85 -28.68 5.92
CA ARG A 20 22.06 -28.17 7.07
C ARG A 20 22.34 -26.73 7.49
N VAL A 21 23.46 -26.14 7.08
CA VAL A 21 23.79 -24.74 7.39
C VAL A 21 23.20 -23.80 6.34
N TRP A 22 23.18 -24.22 5.08
CA TRP A 22 22.57 -23.47 3.96
C TRP A 22 21.04 -23.36 4.03
N HIS A 23 20.36 -24.22 4.81
CA HIS A 23 18.91 -24.15 5.02
C HIS A 23 18.52 -23.10 6.07
N LYS A 24 19.29 -22.96 7.16
CA LYS A 24 18.95 -22.02 8.24
C LYS A 24 19.24 -20.57 7.87
N GLN A 25 20.27 -20.31 7.07
CA GLN A 25 20.63 -18.96 6.64
C GLN A 25 19.67 -18.41 5.58
N ALA A 26 19.23 -19.24 4.64
CA ALA A 26 18.22 -18.87 3.64
C ALA A 26 16.86 -18.53 4.26
N LEU A 27 16.41 -19.30 5.26
CA LEU A 27 15.15 -19.04 5.97
C LEU A 27 15.17 -17.71 6.75
N GLN A 28 16.31 -17.31 7.32
CA GLN A 28 16.43 -16.01 7.98
C GLN A 28 16.42 -14.84 6.99
N ILE A 29 16.99 -15.02 5.80
CA ILE A 29 16.98 -14.01 4.72
C ILE A 29 15.55 -13.82 4.18
N VAL A 30 14.80 -14.90 3.95
CA VAL A 30 13.39 -14.82 3.51
C VAL A 30 12.51 -14.16 4.58
N ARG A 31 12.77 -14.42 5.87
CA ARG A 31 12.03 -13.80 6.98
C ARG A 31 12.29 -12.29 7.11
N LYS A 32 13.52 -11.86 6.84
CA LYS A 32 13.96 -10.45 6.93
C LYS A 32 13.54 -9.60 5.73
N LEU A 33 13.21 -10.22 4.60
CA LEU A 33 12.58 -9.56 3.44
C LEU A 33 11.04 -9.49 3.55
N ASN A 34 10.46 -10.13 4.57
CA ASN A 34 9.02 -10.18 4.84
C ASN A 34 8.57 -9.18 5.92
N THR A 35 9.45 -8.28 6.39
CA THR A 35 9.02 -7.05 7.06
C THR A 35 8.39 -6.16 6.00
N VAL A 36 7.12 -6.41 5.73
CA VAL A 36 6.20 -5.48 5.07
C VAL A 36 6.40 -4.14 5.76
N SER A 37 6.83 -3.13 5.01
CA SER A 37 6.93 -1.75 5.46
C SER A 37 5.60 -1.34 6.10
N GLU A 38 5.60 -1.00 7.38
CA GLU A 38 4.44 -0.38 8.03
C GLU A 38 4.17 0.96 7.34
N ILE A 39 3.10 1.02 6.52
CA ILE A 39 2.70 2.27 5.88
C ILE A 39 2.19 3.20 6.99
N PRO A 40 2.72 4.43 7.11
CA PRO A 40 2.29 5.33 8.17
C PRO A 40 0.79 5.62 8.03
N SER A 41 0.08 5.57 9.15
CA SER A 41 -1.34 5.93 9.21
C SER A 41 -1.51 7.44 9.37
N PRO A 42 -2.59 8.04 8.82
CA PRO A 42 -3.64 7.44 7.99
C PRO A 42 -3.17 7.15 6.56
N HIS A 43 -3.53 5.98 6.06
CA HIS A 43 -3.24 5.52 4.70
C HIS A 43 -4.49 5.63 3.84
N ILE A 44 -4.43 6.46 2.81
CA ILE A 44 -5.53 6.69 1.87
C ILE A 44 -5.24 5.93 0.59
N ILE A 45 -6.25 5.23 0.07
CA ILE A 45 -6.14 4.43 -1.15
C ILE A 45 -7.16 4.96 -2.15
N ILE A 46 -6.69 5.31 -3.34
CA ILE A 46 -7.52 5.72 -4.48
C ILE A 46 -7.47 4.58 -5.50
N THR A 47 -8.56 3.83 -5.62
CA THR A 47 -8.69 2.80 -6.65
C THR A 47 -9.34 3.43 -7.88
N TYR A 48 -8.71 3.31 -9.05
CA TYR A 48 -9.19 3.97 -10.27
C TYR A 48 -9.18 3.04 -11.47
N CYS A 49 -10.14 3.21 -12.38
CA CYS A 49 -10.19 2.49 -13.64
C CYS A 49 -9.01 2.90 -14.54
N SER A 50 -8.08 1.97 -14.77
CA SER A 50 -6.92 2.17 -15.66
C SER A 50 -7.32 2.30 -17.13
N GLN A 51 -8.40 1.66 -17.54
CA GLN A 51 -8.94 1.67 -18.91
C GLN A 51 -9.73 2.95 -19.24
N CYS A 52 -10.12 3.71 -18.23
CA CYS A 52 -11.03 4.85 -18.39
C CYS A 52 -10.29 6.20 -18.46
N ASN A 53 -8.95 6.18 -18.53
CA ASN A 53 -8.09 7.35 -18.47
C ASN A 53 -8.28 8.22 -17.19
N TRP A 54 -8.58 7.58 -16.05
CA TRP A 54 -8.79 8.29 -14.78
C TRP A 54 -7.54 8.42 -13.92
N MET A 55 -6.39 7.94 -14.39
CA MET A 55 -5.12 8.05 -13.68
C MET A 55 -4.78 9.51 -13.34
N LEU A 56 -4.88 10.42 -14.31
CA LEU A 56 -4.53 11.84 -14.11
C LEU A 56 -5.43 12.51 -13.07
N ARG A 57 -6.72 12.21 -13.10
CA ARG A 57 -7.68 12.71 -12.08
C ARG A 57 -7.35 12.17 -10.69
N SER A 58 -7.01 10.88 -10.61
CA SER A 58 -6.64 10.22 -9.35
C SER A 58 -5.35 10.81 -8.77
N ALA A 59 -4.36 11.07 -9.63
CA ALA A 59 -3.11 11.72 -9.24
C ALA A 59 -3.33 13.16 -8.76
N TRP A 60 -4.17 13.93 -9.46
CA TRP A 60 -4.53 15.28 -9.02
C TRP A 60 -5.23 15.27 -7.65
N ILE A 61 -6.19 14.36 -7.43
CA ILE A 61 -6.84 14.21 -6.12
C ILE A 61 -5.83 13.82 -5.03
N ALA A 62 -4.89 12.93 -5.33
CA ALA A 62 -3.82 12.60 -4.38
C ALA A 62 -2.97 13.83 -4.01
N GLN A 63 -2.66 14.69 -4.98
CA GLN A 63 -1.95 15.95 -4.73
C GLN A 63 -2.76 16.90 -3.85
N GLU A 64 -4.07 17.04 -4.07
CA GLU A 64 -4.97 17.85 -3.23
C GLU A 64 -5.00 17.37 -1.77
N ILE A 65 -5.00 16.05 -1.56
CA ILE A 65 -4.97 15.45 -0.24
C ILE A 65 -3.62 15.72 0.43
N LEU A 66 -2.51 15.40 -0.25
CA LEU A 66 -1.16 15.56 0.30
C LEU A 66 -0.79 17.02 0.54
N SER A 67 -1.27 17.96 -0.28
CA SER A 67 -1.01 19.39 -0.07
C SER A 67 -1.77 19.94 1.14
N THR A 68 -2.98 19.44 1.40
CA THR A 68 -3.82 19.91 2.52
C THR A 68 -3.44 19.24 3.85
N PHE A 69 -3.18 17.94 3.82
CA PHE A 69 -2.94 17.11 5.01
C PHE A 69 -1.48 16.63 5.10
N SER A 70 -0.55 17.48 4.67
CA SER A 70 0.87 17.12 4.44
C SER A 70 1.59 16.52 5.65
N GLN A 71 1.21 16.90 6.87
CA GLN A 71 1.83 16.40 8.10
C GLN A 71 1.04 15.28 8.74
N GLU A 72 -0.21 15.10 8.34
CA GLU A 72 -1.13 14.18 9.00
C GLU A 72 -1.40 12.92 8.20
N VAL A 73 -1.39 12.97 6.86
CA VAL A 73 -1.52 11.79 6.01
C VAL A 73 -0.18 11.09 5.88
N GLY A 74 -0.15 9.81 6.23
CA GLY A 74 1.06 9.01 6.14
C GLY A 74 1.38 8.59 4.70
N ALA A 75 0.36 8.23 3.93
CA ALA A 75 0.51 7.89 2.51
C ALA A 75 -0.79 8.02 1.73
N VAL A 76 -0.66 8.32 0.43
CA VAL A 76 -1.73 8.15 -0.55
C VAL A 76 -1.26 7.15 -1.61
N THR A 77 -2.02 6.08 -1.83
CA THR A 77 -1.72 5.05 -2.83
C THR A 77 -2.71 5.10 -3.97
N LEU A 78 -2.20 5.07 -5.20
CA LEU A 78 -3.01 4.93 -6.41
C LEU A 78 -3.02 3.44 -6.80
N VAL A 79 -4.20 2.83 -6.85
CA VAL A 79 -4.37 1.41 -7.20
C VAL A 79 -5.12 1.31 -8.52
N PRO A 80 -4.52 0.73 -9.58
CA PRO A 80 -5.22 0.51 -10.82
C PRO A 80 -6.27 -0.61 -10.66
N GLY A 81 -7.48 -0.36 -11.14
CA GLY A 81 -8.58 -1.31 -11.24
C GLY A 81 -9.24 -1.26 -12.61
N THR A 82 -10.37 -1.95 -12.76
CA THR A 82 -11.12 -2.06 -14.02
C THR A 82 -12.62 -1.78 -13.80
N GLY A 83 -13.43 -1.86 -14.87
CA GLY A 83 -14.90 -1.81 -14.73
C GLY A 83 -15.46 -0.45 -14.32
N GLY A 84 -14.78 0.65 -14.66
CA GLY A 84 -15.23 1.99 -14.27
C GLY A 84 -15.23 2.21 -12.76
N THR A 85 -14.35 1.53 -12.01
CA THR A 85 -14.17 1.76 -10.59
C THR A 85 -13.51 3.11 -10.31
N PHE A 86 -14.02 3.84 -9.32
CA PHE A 86 -13.33 4.98 -8.73
C PHE A 86 -13.78 5.08 -7.28
N THR A 87 -12.90 4.67 -6.36
CA THR A 87 -13.19 4.65 -4.93
C THR A 87 -12.03 5.26 -4.14
N ILE A 88 -12.35 5.93 -3.04
CA ILE A 88 -11.38 6.48 -2.10
C ILE A 88 -11.69 5.86 -0.75
N THR A 89 -10.73 5.11 -0.21
CA THR A 89 -10.85 4.45 1.08
C THR A 89 -9.77 4.93 2.05
N CYS A 90 -10.10 5.00 3.33
CA CYS A 90 -9.15 5.31 4.39
C CYS A 90 -9.43 4.40 5.59
N ALA A 91 -8.39 3.81 6.17
CA ALA A 91 -8.51 2.90 7.33
C ALA A 91 -9.54 1.75 7.13
N GLY A 92 -9.73 1.28 5.89
CA GLY A 92 -10.68 0.23 5.55
C GLY A 92 -12.12 0.70 5.29
N GLU A 93 -12.39 2.01 5.44
CA GLU A 93 -13.72 2.59 5.20
C GLU A 93 -13.76 3.39 3.89
N THR A 94 -14.89 3.33 3.20
CA THR A 94 -15.12 4.12 1.98
C THR A 94 -15.47 5.56 2.33
N VAL A 95 -14.64 6.49 1.83
CA VAL A 95 -14.85 7.94 1.92
C VAL A 95 -15.62 8.45 0.70
N TRP A 96 -15.37 7.84 -0.46
CA TRP A 96 -16.04 8.15 -1.72
C TRP A 96 -16.17 6.92 -2.62
N ASP A 97 -17.33 6.75 -3.25
CA ASP A 97 -17.55 5.80 -4.34
C ASP A 97 -18.24 6.51 -5.50
N ARG A 98 -17.69 6.42 -6.70
CA ARG A 98 -18.24 7.08 -7.89
C ARG A 98 -19.69 6.68 -8.21
N LYS A 99 -20.08 5.43 -7.97
CA LYS A 99 -21.44 4.95 -8.24
C LYS A 99 -22.43 5.46 -7.20
N GLU A 100 -22.04 5.43 -5.92
CA GLU A 100 -22.90 5.83 -4.80
C GLU A 100 -23.00 7.35 -4.66
N ASP A 101 -21.90 8.07 -4.86
CA ASP A 101 -21.81 9.53 -4.70
C ASP A 101 -22.08 10.31 -6.00
N GLY A 102 -22.51 9.63 -7.07
CA GLY A 102 -22.97 10.29 -8.30
C GLY A 102 -21.88 10.93 -9.17
N GLY A 103 -20.63 10.46 -9.08
CA GLY A 103 -19.54 10.94 -9.93
C GLY A 103 -18.21 11.08 -9.20
N PHE A 104 -17.39 12.02 -9.69
CA PHE A 104 -16.10 12.29 -9.07
C PHE A 104 -16.22 13.36 -7.99
N PRO A 105 -15.42 13.27 -6.93
CA PRO A 105 -15.45 14.26 -5.88
C PRO A 105 -14.91 15.60 -6.36
N GLU A 106 -15.54 16.68 -5.90
CA GLU A 106 -14.88 17.98 -5.83
C GLU A 106 -13.87 17.99 -4.68
N ALA A 107 -12.71 18.63 -4.90
CA ALA A 107 -11.64 18.67 -3.90
C ALA A 107 -12.12 19.23 -2.55
N LYS A 108 -12.98 20.25 -2.56
CA LYS A 108 -13.55 20.85 -1.34
C LYS A 108 -14.32 19.80 -0.52
N ILE A 109 -15.29 19.13 -1.15
CA ILE A 109 -16.16 18.14 -0.51
C ILE A 109 -15.35 16.94 0.00
N LEU A 110 -14.39 16.46 -0.80
CA LEU A 110 -13.52 15.36 -0.40
C LEU A 110 -12.69 15.70 0.83
N LYS A 111 -12.08 16.89 0.86
CA LYS A 111 -11.26 17.34 1.99
C LYS A 111 -12.10 17.50 3.26
N GLN A 112 -13.32 18.02 3.15
CA GLN A 112 -14.27 18.05 4.26
C GLN A 112 -14.58 16.64 4.77
N ARG A 113 -14.97 15.71 3.89
CA ARG A 113 -15.28 14.31 4.26
C ARG A 113 -14.12 13.57 4.91
N LEU A 114 -12.89 13.83 4.46
CA LEU A 114 -11.67 13.27 5.06
C LEU A 114 -11.40 13.89 6.44
N ARG A 115 -11.54 15.23 6.56
CA ARG A 115 -11.41 15.93 7.84
C ARG A 115 -12.41 15.42 8.85
N ASP A 116 -13.69 15.33 8.49
CA ASP A 116 -14.75 14.96 9.42
C ASP A 116 -14.54 13.55 9.99
N ARG A 117 -13.90 12.66 9.21
CA ARG A 117 -13.58 11.29 9.63
C ARG A 117 -12.29 11.18 10.45
N LEU A 118 -11.22 11.86 10.03
CA LEU A 118 -9.88 11.64 10.58
C LEU A 118 -9.49 12.70 11.62
N TRP A 119 -9.96 13.93 11.46
CA TRP A 119 -9.58 15.10 12.26
C TRP A 119 -10.78 16.02 12.52
N PRO A 120 -11.81 15.56 13.26
CA PRO A 120 -13.07 16.29 13.42
C PRO A 120 -12.88 17.71 13.98
N GLU A 121 -11.93 17.87 14.89
CA GLU A 121 -11.60 19.15 15.55
C GLU A 121 -10.83 20.15 14.67
N ARG A 122 -10.38 19.75 13.48
CA ARG A 122 -9.58 20.60 12.60
C ARG A 122 -10.46 21.50 11.74
N SER A 123 -10.16 22.80 11.70
CA SER A 123 -10.73 23.69 10.68
C SER A 123 -9.93 23.66 9.38
N LEU A 124 -10.62 23.59 8.24
CA LEU A 124 -10.10 23.75 6.89
C LEU A 124 -10.22 25.21 6.38
N GLY A 125 -10.50 26.16 7.26
CA GLY A 125 -10.62 27.58 6.93
C GLY A 125 -11.75 27.86 5.93
N HIS A 126 -11.41 28.43 4.77
CA HIS A 126 -12.40 28.75 3.73
C HIS A 126 -13.13 27.53 3.17
N SER A 127 -12.54 26.33 3.29
CA SER A 127 -13.19 25.10 2.85
C SER A 127 -14.34 24.70 3.76
N ASP A 128 -14.38 25.11 5.03
CA ASP A 128 -15.51 24.80 5.95
C ASP A 128 -16.73 25.70 5.74
N ARG A 129 -16.56 26.84 5.06
CA ARG A 129 -17.67 27.76 4.84
C ARG A 129 -18.52 27.26 3.68
N ASN A 130 -19.76 26.90 3.99
CA ASN A 130 -20.82 26.84 3.00
C ASN A 130 -21.36 28.26 2.82
N ARG A 131 -20.98 28.92 1.73
CA ARG A 131 -21.74 30.02 1.13
C ARG A 131 -22.19 29.40 -0.21
N ASP A 132 -23.46 29.23 -0.60
CA ASP A 132 -24.75 29.81 -0.20
C ASP A 132 -24.68 31.24 0.29
N THR A 133 -24.21 32.09 -0.61
CA THR A 133 -24.76 33.45 -0.73
C THR A 133 -24.62 33.86 -2.19
N ASP A 134 -25.68 33.64 -2.95
CA ASP A 134 -26.14 34.37 -4.15
C ASP A 134 -25.07 35.03 -5.06
N GLN A 135 -24.82 34.42 -6.23
CA GLN A 135 -24.45 35.08 -7.50
C GLN A 135 -24.40 34.10 -8.68
#